data_AF-A0A425CQ28-F1
#
_entry.id   AF-A0A425CQ28-F1
#
_cell.length_a   1.000
_cell.length_b   1.000
_cell.length_c   1.000
_cell.angle_alpha   90.00
_cell.angle_beta   90.00
_cell.angle_gamma   90.00
#
_symmetry.space_group_name_H-M   'P 1'
#
loop_
_entity.id
_entity.type
_entity.pdbx_description
1 polymer ?
#
loop_
_entity_poly.entity_id
_entity_poly.type
_entity_poly.pdbx_seq_one_letter_code
_entity_poly.pdbx_strand_id
1 'polypeptide(L)'
;MPRGSRLTAEEVGKAKAFSSLGKSNRWIAKELGRNEKAIRNLWKQSEPQNKSKKPGRRQVFKRRDVRRIFRLAIHKQQTSRKIAATMAPTVSHTTIIRILKSTKFAKYRKRKCGYSFVPDCMLHYYSGFKKFHELINSLKCFRSRDTKTSTHKFHNIIDTLLVLYTSLHGVNSQQNLFVT
;
A
#
# COMPACT_ATOMS: atom_id res chain seq x y z
N MET A 1 8.99 29.25 -13.38
CA MET A 1 7.52 29.26 -13.19
C MET A 1 6.99 30.66 -13.43
N PRO A 2 5.77 30.86 -13.97
CA PRO A 2 5.18 32.19 -13.98
C PRO A 2 5.07 32.67 -12.53
N ARG A 3 5.53 33.88 -12.23
CA ARG A 3 5.55 34.41 -10.86
C ARG A 3 4.19 34.95 -10.41
N GLY A 4 3.34 35.35 -11.36
CA GLY A 4 2.02 35.93 -11.09
C GLY A 4 0.88 35.11 -11.68
N SER A 5 -0.33 35.36 -11.18
CA SER A 5 -1.57 34.87 -11.76
C SER A 5 -1.74 35.37 -13.20
N ARG A 6 -2.49 34.60 -14.00
CA ARG A 6 -2.89 35.03 -15.34
C ARG A 6 -3.85 36.21 -15.25
N LEU A 7 -3.85 37.05 -16.28
CA LEU A 7 -4.86 38.10 -16.43
C LEU A 7 -6.23 37.45 -16.57
N THR A 8 -7.21 37.93 -15.82
CA THR A 8 -8.61 37.51 -15.95
C THR A 8 -9.21 38.08 -17.23
N ALA A 9 -10.34 37.50 -17.68
CA ALA A 9 -11.03 38.00 -18.86
C ALA A 9 -11.46 39.48 -18.70
N GLU A 10 -11.87 39.86 -17.48
CA GLU A 10 -12.23 41.24 -17.12
C GLU A 10 -11.03 42.20 -17.22
N GLU A 11 -9.88 41.82 -16.65
CA GLU A 11 -8.65 42.62 -16.73
C GLU A 11 -8.20 42.79 -18.20
N VAL A 12 -8.33 41.74 -19.01
CA VAL A 12 -8.04 41.80 -20.45
C VAL A 12 -9.00 42.76 -21.16
N GLY A 13 -10.29 42.73 -20.84
CA GLY A 13 -11.29 43.65 -21.39
C GLY A 13 -10.97 45.11 -21.05
N LYS A 14 -10.68 45.40 -19.78
CA LYS A 14 -10.28 46.74 -19.31
C LYS A 14 -8.99 47.22 -19.99
N ALA A 15 -7.98 46.35 -20.09
CA ALA A 15 -6.73 46.68 -20.78
C ALA A 15 -6.95 47.04 -22.26
N LYS A 16 -7.84 46.33 -22.96
CA LYS A 16 -8.22 46.65 -24.35
C LYS A 16 -8.92 48.00 -24.44
N ALA A 17 -9.88 48.28 -23.56
CA ALA A 17 -10.57 49.55 -23.51
C ALA A 17 -9.61 50.74 -23.26
N PHE A 18 -8.67 50.60 -22.31
CA PHE A 18 -7.68 51.64 -22.06
C PHE A 18 -6.68 51.80 -23.21
N SER A 19 -6.34 50.72 -23.90
CA SER A 19 -5.49 50.78 -25.10
C SER A 19 -6.20 51.52 -26.24
N SER A 20 -7.50 51.33 -26.45
CA SER A 20 -8.27 52.09 -27.44
C SER A 20 -8.39 53.57 -27.09
N LEU A 21 -8.33 53.91 -25.80
CA LEU A 21 -8.25 55.31 -25.33
C LEU A 21 -6.84 55.91 -25.40
N GLY A 22 -5.86 55.20 -25.99
CA GLY A 22 -4.49 55.68 -26.15
C GLY A 22 -3.66 55.74 -24.86
N LYS A 23 -4.08 55.06 -23.78
CA LYS A 23 -3.31 55.03 -22.53
C LYS A 23 -2.05 54.19 -22.67
N SER A 24 -0.96 54.61 -22.01
CA SER A 24 0.30 53.88 -22.05
C SER A 24 0.25 52.57 -21.25
N ASN A 25 1.05 51.57 -21.65
CA ASN A 25 1.10 50.26 -20.96
C ASN A 25 1.42 50.37 -19.46
N ARG A 26 2.29 51.33 -19.08
CA ARG A 26 2.64 51.60 -17.68
C ARG A 26 1.44 52.13 -16.89
N TRP A 27 0.65 53.01 -17.50
CA TRP A 27 -0.58 53.54 -16.89
C TRP A 27 -1.61 52.42 -16.69
N ILE A 28 -1.85 51.63 -17.74
CA ILE A 28 -2.78 50.49 -17.71
C ILE A 28 -2.39 49.48 -16.61
N ALA A 29 -1.10 49.21 -16.46
CA ALA A 29 -0.61 48.30 -15.44
C ALA A 29 -0.85 48.83 -14.03
N LYS A 30 -0.63 50.14 -13.80
CA LYS A 30 -0.90 50.79 -12.51
C LYS A 30 -2.38 50.75 -12.17
N GLU A 31 -3.24 51.04 -13.14
CA GLU A 31 -4.71 51.02 -12.98
C GLU A 31 -5.24 49.62 -12.66
N LEU A 32 -4.68 48.59 -13.28
CA LEU A 32 -5.07 47.20 -13.04
C LEU A 32 -4.34 46.55 -11.84
N GLY A 33 -3.43 47.26 -11.17
CA GLY A 33 -2.60 46.71 -10.10
C GLY A 33 -1.70 45.55 -10.56
N ARG A 34 -1.30 45.53 -11.84
CA ARG A 34 -0.47 44.48 -12.45
C ARG A 34 0.90 44.99 -12.84
N ASN A 35 1.82 44.06 -13.10
CA ASN A 35 3.13 44.40 -13.67
C ASN A 35 2.97 44.77 -15.16
N GLU A 36 3.64 45.84 -15.59
CA GLU A 36 3.67 46.28 -17.00
C GLU A 36 4.04 45.15 -17.97
N LYS A 37 4.94 44.24 -17.57
CA LYS A 37 5.32 43.08 -18.37
C LYS A 37 4.14 42.15 -18.68
N ALA A 38 3.15 42.07 -17.79
CA ALA A 38 1.94 41.28 -18.02
C ALA A 38 1.09 41.88 -19.17
N ILE A 39 0.96 43.20 -19.21
CA ILE A 39 0.26 43.93 -20.28
C ILE A 39 1.01 43.80 -21.61
N ARG A 40 2.34 43.98 -21.61
CA ARG A 40 3.13 43.76 -22.84
C ARG A 40 3.01 42.32 -23.35
N ASN A 41 2.95 41.33 -22.45
CA ASN A 41 2.75 39.93 -22.82
C ASN A 41 1.33 39.66 -23.36
N LEU A 42 0.31 40.40 -22.91
CA LEU A 42 -1.05 40.28 -23.43
C LEU A 42 -1.07 40.58 -24.93
N TRP A 43 -0.46 41.69 -25.35
CA TRP A 43 -0.39 42.09 -26.75
C TRP A 43 0.40 41.12 -27.61
N LYS A 44 1.47 40.52 -27.08
CA LYS A 44 2.22 39.46 -27.77
C LYS A 44 1.43 38.16 -27.96
N GLN A 45 0.33 37.97 -27.23
CA GLN A 45 -0.50 36.77 -27.29
C GLN A 45 -1.80 36.98 -28.09
N SER A 46 -1.93 38.08 -28.84
CA SER A 46 -3.15 38.44 -29.58
C SER A 46 -3.54 37.42 -30.66
N GLU A 47 -2.58 36.62 -31.14
CA GLU A 47 -2.88 35.50 -32.03
C GLU A 47 -3.24 34.23 -31.23
N PRO A 48 -4.32 33.52 -31.60
CA PRO A 48 -4.64 32.20 -31.05
C PRO A 48 -3.64 31.17 -31.57
N GLN A 49 -2.41 31.25 -31.09
CA GLN A 49 -1.46 30.15 -31.19
C GLN A 49 -2.11 28.96 -30.50
N ASN A 50 -2.32 27.87 -31.24
CA ASN A 50 -2.74 26.57 -30.72
C ASN A 50 -1.69 26.05 -29.74
N LYS A 51 -1.64 26.64 -28.54
CA LYS A 51 -0.64 26.33 -27.52
C LYS A 51 -0.95 24.94 -27.02
N SER A 52 -0.20 23.96 -27.51
CA SER A 52 -0.22 22.60 -26.97
C SER A 52 -0.04 22.67 -25.46
N LYS A 53 -0.89 21.95 -24.71
CA LYS A 53 -0.76 21.84 -23.26
C LYS A 53 0.68 21.42 -22.93
N LYS A 54 1.29 22.07 -21.93
CA LYS A 54 2.63 21.67 -21.48
C LYS A 54 2.57 20.20 -21.09
N PRO A 55 3.49 19.35 -21.58
CA PRO A 55 3.51 17.96 -21.17
C PRO A 55 3.67 17.89 -19.66
N GLY A 56 2.87 17.03 -19.03
CA GLY A 56 2.98 16.78 -17.60
C GLY A 56 4.30 16.10 -17.24
N ARG A 57 4.49 15.82 -15.95
CA ARG A 57 5.65 15.05 -15.49
C ARG A 57 5.70 13.71 -16.22
N ARG A 58 6.84 13.41 -16.84
CA ARG A 58 7.06 12.12 -17.50
C ARG A 58 6.94 10.99 -16.48
N GLN A 59 6.31 9.89 -16.88
CA GLN A 59 6.26 8.69 -16.06
C GLN A 59 7.66 8.11 -15.89
N VAL A 60 8.01 7.69 -14.67
CA VAL A 60 9.32 7.08 -14.36
C VAL A 60 9.52 5.76 -15.11
N PHE A 61 8.44 5.02 -15.34
CA PHE A 61 8.49 3.70 -15.96
C PHE A 61 8.64 3.79 -17.47
N LYS A 62 9.60 3.03 -18.00
CA LYS A 62 9.71 2.82 -19.45
C LYS A 62 8.61 1.87 -19.91
N ARG A 63 8.27 1.93 -21.20
CA ARG A 63 7.29 1.01 -21.82
C ARG A 63 7.65 -0.47 -21.59
N ARG A 64 8.95 -0.79 -21.52
CA ARG A 64 9.46 -2.15 -21.23
C ARG A 64 9.04 -2.65 -19.84
N ASP A 65 9.17 -1.79 -18.84
CA ASP A 65 8.86 -2.14 -17.44
C ASP A 65 7.37 -2.30 -17.25
N VAL A 66 6.58 -1.43 -17.88
CA VAL A 66 5.12 -1.55 -17.92
C VAL A 66 4.70 -2.91 -18.51
N ARG A 67 5.27 -3.31 -19.65
CA ARG A 67 5.01 -4.65 -20.23
C ARG A 67 5.47 -5.78 -19.30
N ARG A 68 6.57 -5.61 -18.56
CA ARG A 68 7.05 -6.62 -17.61
C ARG A 68 6.08 -6.78 -16.43
N ILE A 69 5.57 -5.67 -15.90
CA ILE A 69 4.53 -5.64 -14.86
C ILE A 69 3.29 -6.42 -15.32
N PHE A 70 2.81 -6.16 -16.53
CA PHE A 70 1.65 -6.88 -17.08
C PHE A 70 1.91 -8.37 -17.24
N ARG A 71 3.09 -8.77 -17.71
CA ARG A 71 3.45 -10.19 -17.84
C ARG A 71 3.47 -10.91 -16.48
N LEU A 72 4.03 -10.28 -15.45
CA LEU A 72 4.04 -10.84 -14.09
C LEU A 72 2.63 -10.93 -13.48
N ALA A 73 1.79 -9.94 -13.76
CA ALA A 73 0.41 -9.92 -13.26
C ALA A 73 -0.48 -10.97 -13.94
N ILE A 74 -0.39 -11.11 -15.27
CA ILE A 74 -1.28 -11.99 -16.05
C ILE A 74 -0.76 -13.43 -16.06
N HIS A 75 0.48 -13.65 -16.51
CA HIS A 75 1.00 -15.01 -16.69
C HIS A 75 1.45 -15.66 -15.37
N LYS A 76 2.08 -14.88 -14.49
CA LYS A 76 2.58 -15.40 -13.20
C LYS A 76 1.61 -15.16 -12.03
N GLN A 77 0.48 -14.49 -12.27
CA GLN A 77 -0.59 -14.22 -11.29
C GLN A 77 -0.08 -13.65 -9.94
N GLN A 78 0.98 -12.85 -10.01
CA GLN A 78 1.63 -12.30 -8.83
C GLN A 78 0.83 -11.14 -8.21
N THR A 79 0.92 -10.99 -6.88
CA THR A 79 0.34 -9.84 -6.19
C THR A 79 1.12 -8.56 -6.48
N SER A 80 0.48 -7.40 -6.35
CA SER A 80 1.13 -6.09 -6.54
C SER A 80 2.36 -5.90 -5.65
N ARG A 81 2.35 -6.41 -4.41
CA ARG A 81 3.51 -6.39 -3.51
C ARG A 81 4.65 -7.28 -4.00
N LYS A 82 4.33 -8.50 -4.49
CA LYS A 82 5.35 -9.41 -5.04
C LYS A 82 5.98 -8.86 -6.32
N ILE A 83 5.19 -8.23 -7.18
CA ILE A 83 5.69 -7.55 -8.38
C ILE A 83 6.60 -6.38 -7.98
N ALA A 84 6.24 -5.58 -6.96
CA ALA A 84 7.09 -4.51 -6.43
C ALA A 84 8.45 -5.00 -5.98
N ALA A 85 8.48 -6.12 -5.25
CA ALA A 85 9.73 -6.73 -4.79
C ALA A 85 10.57 -7.33 -5.92
N THR A 86 9.93 -7.80 -7.00
CA THR A 86 10.61 -8.44 -8.15
C THR A 86 11.19 -7.40 -9.14
N MET A 87 10.66 -6.17 -9.15
CA MET A 87 11.14 -5.11 -10.06
C MET A 87 12.35 -4.38 -9.47
N ALA A 88 13.37 -4.18 -10.32
CA ALA A 88 14.47 -3.26 -10.07
C ALA A 88 14.32 -2.05 -11.00
N PRO A 89 14.28 -0.80 -10.47
CA PRO A 89 14.40 -0.40 -9.07
C PRO A 89 13.15 -0.72 -8.23
N THR A 90 13.33 -0.83 -6.91
CA THR A 90 12.23 -1.10 -5.97
C THR A 90 11.19 0.00 -6.06
N VAL A 91 9.95 -0.37 -6.40
CA VAL A 91 8.85 0.57 -6.61
C VAL A 91 7.70 0.30 -5.67
N SER A 92 7.03 1.36 -5.21
CA SER A 92 5.90 1.21 -4.31
C SER A 92 4.76 0.42 -4.98
N HIS A 93 4.19 -0.54 -4.26
CA HIS A 93 3.09 -1.38 -4.74
C HIS A 93 1.86 -0.57 -5.19
N THR A 94 1.63 0.62 -4.63
CA THR A 94 0.55 1.53 -5.03
C THR A 94 0.76 2.04 -6.46
N THR A 95 2.01 2.24 -6.87
CA THR A 95 2.35 2.67 -8.22
C THR A 95 2.08 1.57 -9.23
N ILE A 96 2.34 0.30 -8.86
CA ILE A 96 1.96 -0.85 -9.67
C ILE A 96 0.44 -0.94 -9.82
N ILE A 97 -0.32 -0.74 -8.74
CA ILE A 97 -1.79 -0.70 -8.82
C ILE A 97 -2.25 0.41 -9.78
N ARG A 98 -1.64 1.60 -9.73
CA ARG A 98 -1.97 2.71 -10.65
C ARG A 98 -1.70 2.33 -12.11
N ILE A 99 -0.58 1.66 -12.40
CA ILE A 99 -0.23 1.18 -13.75
C ILE A 99 -1.20 0.10 -14.21
N LEU A 100 -1.56 -0.85 -13.35
CA LEU A 100 -2.52 -1.90 -13.71
C LEU A 100 -3.90 -1.30 -14.01
N LYS A 101 -4.34 -0.31 -13.21
CA LYS A 101 -5.61 0.41 -13.40
C LYS A 101 -5.64 1.30 -14.64
N SER A 102 -4.50 1.78 -15.16
CA SER A 102 -4.48 2.69 -16.31
C SER A 102 -4.79 2.00 -17.65
N THR A 103 -4.95 0.67 -17.65
CA THR A 103 -5.16 -0.09 -18.89
C THR A 103 -6.42 -0.93 -18.80
N LYS A 104 -7.01 -1.24 -19.97
CA LYS A 104 -8.18 -2.12 -20.08
C LYS A 104 -7.88 -3.60 -19.84
N PHE A 105 -6.61 -4.00 -19.83
CA PHE A 105 -6.19 -5.41 -19.82
C PHE A 105 -6.20 -6.06 -18.43
N ALA A 106 -6.13 -5.27 -17.36
CA ALA A 106 -6.07 -5.79 -16.01
C ALA A 106 -7.08 -5.07 -15.11
N LYS A 107 -7.98 -5.83 -14.49
CA LYS A 107 -8.86 -5.33 -13.43
C LYS A 107 -8.27 -5.69 -12.08
N TYR A 108 -7.91 -4.69 -11.28
CA TYR A 108 -7.50 -4.93 -9.91
C TYR A 108 -8.66 -5.56 -9.13
N ARG A 109 -8.43 -6.75 -8.58
CA ARG A 109 -9.34 -7.42 -7.65
C ARG A 109 -8.58 -7.68 -6.36
N LYS A 110 -9.19 -7.30 -5.24
CA LYS A 110 -8.71 -7.76 -3.92
C LYS A 110 -8.82 -9.28 -3.91
N ARG A 111 -7.76 -9.97 -3.49
CA ARG A 111 -7.88 -11.41 -3.23
C ARG A 111 -8.94 -11.57 -2.14
N LYS A 112 -9.88 -12.49 -2.32
CA LYS A 112 -10.75 -12.91 -1.21
C LYS A 112 -9.79 -13.34 -0.09
N CYS A 113 -10.03 -12.89 1.13
CA CYS A 113 -9.39 -13.55 2.27
C CYS A 113 -9.71 -15.03 2.08
N GLY A 114 -8.68 -15.87 1.97
CA GLY A 114 -8.92 -17.28 2.20
C GLY A 114 -9.59 -17.31 3.56
N TYR A 115 -10.76 -17.95 3.66
CA TYR A 115 -11.16 -18.44 4.97
C TYR A 115 -9.92 -19.16 5.48
N SER A 116 -9.45 -18.77 6.66
CA SER A 116 -8.50 -19.58 7.39
C SER A 116 -9.16 -20.96 7.40
N PHE A 117 -8.69 -21.88 6.59
CA PHE A 117 -9.02 -23.28 6.79
C PHE A 117 -8.28 -23.58 8.07
N VAL A 118 -8.91 -23.24 9.19
CA VAL A 118 -8.55 -23.81 10.47
C VAL A 118 -9.01 -25.25 10.24
N PRO A 119 -8.11 -26.21 9.97
CA PRO A 119 -8.56 -27.58 9.84
C PRO A 119 -9.27 -27.91 11.16
N ASP A 120 -10.38 -28.63 11.14
CA ASP A 120 -11.16 -28.92 12.36
C ASP A 120 -10.29 -29.53 13.48
N CYS A 121 -9.16 -30.14 13.13
CA CYS A 121 -8.15 -30.63 14.09
C CYS A 121 -7.46 -29.53 14.92
N MET A 122 -7.44 -28.26 14.48
CA MET A 122 -6.95 -27.13 15.28
C MET A 122 -7.95 -26.70 16.37
N LEU A 123 -9.26 -26.94 16.21
CA LEU A 123 -10.23 -26.69 17.30
C LEU A 123 -10.02 -27.67 18.48
N HIS A 124 -9.59 -28.90 18.19
CA HIS A 124 -9.19 -29.86 19.22
C HIS A 124 -7.87 -29.46 19.93
N TYR A 125 -6.94 -28.81 19.21
CA TYR A 125 -5.70 -28.31 19.83
C TYR A 125 -5.96 -27.19 20.85
N TYR A 126 -6.91 -26.29 20.59
CA TYR A 126 -7.23 -25.19 21.51
C TYR A 126 -8.02 -25.62 22.77
N SER A 127 -8.77 -26.72 22.71
CA SER A 127 -9.47 -27.26 23.90
C SER A 127 -8.52 -28.01 24.86
N GLY A 128 -7.51 -28.70 24.32
CA GLY A 128 -6.45 -29.33 25.12
C GLY A 128 -5.55 -28.32 25.84
N PHE A 129 -5.17 -27.23 25.16
CA PHE A 129 -4.32 -26.18 25.75
C PHE A 129 -5.00 -25.43 26.90
N LYS A 130 -6.33 -25.27 26.84
CA LYS A 130 -7.12 -24.64 27.92
C LYS A 130 -7.16 -25.52 29.18
N LYS A 131 -7.34 -26.84 29.03
CA LYS A 131 -7.25 -27.82 30.13
C LYS A 131 -5.85 -27.88 30.75
N PHE A 132 -4.80 -27.80 29.93
CA PHE A 132 -3.41 -27.79 30.41
C PHE A 132 -3.09 -26.54 31.24
N HIS A 133 -3.59 -25.37 30.81
CA HIS A 133 -3.41 -24.11 31.54
C HIS A 133 -4.21 -24.07 32.86
N GLU A 134 -5.42 -24.65 32.91
CA GLU A 134 -6.18 -24.85 34.15
C GLU A 134 -5.47 -25.80 35.13
N LEU A 135 -4.86 -26.87 34.64
CA LEU A 135 -4.05 -27.81 35.44
C LEU A 135 -2.80 -27.16 36.03
N ILE A 136 -2.09 -26.34 35.25
CA ILE A 136 -0.92 -25.58 35.73
C ILE A 136 -1.34 -24.56 36.82
N ASN A 137 -2.50 -23.93 36.67
CA ASN A 137 -3.02 -23.01 37.69
C ASN A 137 -3.49 -23.75 38.97
N SER A 138 -4.05 -24.95 38.84
CA SER A 138 -4.39 -25.84 39.96
C SER A 138 -3.15 -26.30 40.75
N LEU A 139 -2.06 -26.65 40.04
CA LEU A 139 -0.77 -27.03 40.65
C LEU A 139 -0.08 -25.87 41.38
N LYS A 140 -0.24 -24.62 40.91
CA LYS A 140 0.26 -23.43 41.63
C LYS A 140 -0.45 -23.21 42.97
N CYS A 141 -1.72 -23.61 43.09
CA CYS A 141 -2.47 -23.52 44.36
C CYS A 141 -2.11 -24.60 45.38
N PHE A 142 -1.48 -25.71 44.97
CA PHE A 142 -1.15 -26.84 45.86
C PHE A 142 0.15 -26.63 46.67
N ARG A 143 0.93 -25.58 46.38
CA ARG A 143 2.27 -25.38 46.94
C ARG A 143 2.30 -24.63 48.28
N SER A 144 1.21 -24.61 49.05
CA SER A 144 1.12 -23.85 50.31
C SER A 144 0.44 -24.55 51.49
N ARG A 145 0.35 -25.89 51.55
CA ARG A 145 -0.09 -26.56 52.79
C ARG A 145 0.52 -27.95 52.96
N ASP A 146 1.41 -28.01 53.95
CA ASP A 146 1.89 -29.06 54.84
C ASP A 146 1.95 -30.56 54.47
N THR A 147 2.92 -31.16 55.14
CA THR A 147 3.60 -32.44 54.97
C THR A 147 2.74 -33.70 55.19
N LYS A 148 3.18 -34.82 54.57
CA LYS A 148 3.02 -36.23 54.99
C LYS A 148 1.84 -37.10 54.50
N THR A 149 1.20 -36.82 53.37
CA THR A 149 0.39 -37.84 52.63
C THR A 149 0.41 -37.68 51.10
N SER A 150 1.48 -37.09 50.55
CA SER A 150 1.52 -36.54 49.19
C SER A 150 2.68 -37.08 48.35
N THR A 151 2.77 -38.39 48.15
CA THR A 151 3.71 -38.98 47.17
C THR A 151 2.96 -39.66 46.04
N HIS A 152 1.91 -40.43 46.34
CA HIS A 152 1.17 -41.19 45.32
C HIS A 152 0.37 -40.32 44.32
N LYS A 153 -0.12 -39.15 44.73
CA LYS A 153 -0.86 -38.22 43.84
C LYS A 153 0.05 -37.39 42.95
N PHE A 154 1.29 -37.14 43.37
CA PHE A 154 2.25 -36.34 42.59
C PHE A 154 2.86 -37.15 41.44
N HIS A 155 3.17 -38.43 41.67
CA HIS A 155 3.65 -39.32 40.61
C HIS A 155 2.63 -39.48 39.47
N ASN A 156 1.35 -39.68 39.79
CA ASN A 156 0.29 -39.77 38.78
C ASN A 156 0.12 -38.49 37.94
N ILE A 157 0.40 -37.31 38.51
CA ILE A 157 0.35 -36.03 37.78
C ILE A 157 1.57 -35.88 36.87
N ILE A 158 2.75 -36.29 37.33
CA ILE A 158 3.97 -36.24 36.51
C ILE A 158 3.88 -37.23 35.34
N ASP A 159 3.38 -38.44 35.58
CA ASP A 159 3.24 -39.47 34.55
C ASP A 159 2.20 -39.08 33.47
N THR A 160 1.11 -38.43 33.88
CA THR A 160 0.11 -37.90 32.92
C THR A 160 0.64 -36.71 32.11
N LEU A 161 1.49 -35.86 32.70
CA LEU A 161 2.16 -34.77 31.99
C LEU A 161 3.22 -35.30 31.02
N LEU A 162 3.94 -36.37 31.37
CA LEU A 162 4.96 -36.99 30.52
C LEU A 162 4.33 -37.62 29.25
N VAL A 163 3.21 -38.33 29.41
CA VAL A 163 2.45 -38.94 28.30
C VAL A 163 1.89 -37.88 27.35
N LEU A 164 1.39 -36.76 27.88
CA LEU A 164 0.92 -35.63 27.08
C LEU A 164 2.07 -34.94 26.32
N TYR A 165 3.25 -34.83 26.93
CA TYR A 165 4.42 -34.22 26.30
C TYR A 165 4.98 -35.07 25.15
N THR A 166 5.02 -36.40 25.30
CA THR A 166 5.43 -37.33 24.23
C THR A 166 4.45 -37.39 23.06
N SER A 167 3.15 -37.19 23.30
CA SER A 167 2.14 -37.09 22.23
C SER A 167 2.20 -35.75 21.46
N LEU A 168 2.64 -34.67 22.11
CA LEU A 168 2.72 -33.33 21.50
C LEU A 168 4.05 -33.09 20.76
N HIS A 169 5.14 -33.70 21.21
CA HIS A 169 6.47 -33.60 20.60
C HIS A 169 6.89 -34.89 19.90
N GLY A 170 6.05 -35.38 18.98
CA GLY A 170 6.43 -36.44 18.05
C GLY A 170 7.78 -36.13 17.40
N VAL A 171 8.80 -36.89 17.77
CA VAL A 171 10.17 -36.71 17.31
C VAL A 171 10.22 -37.03 15.81
N ASN A 172 10.71 -36.04 15.06
CA ASN A 172 10.90 -36.04 13.62
C ASN A 172 11.75 -37.23 13.12
N SER A 173 11.34 -37.81 11.99
CA SER A 173 12.30 -38.29 10.99
C SER A 173 11.92 -37.73 9.61
N GLN A 174 12.90 -37.06 9.03
CA GLN A 174 13.00 -36.44 7.71
C GLN A 174 12.46 -37.37 6.59
N GLN A 175 12.02 -36.93 5.39
CA GLN A 175 12.71 -36.07 4.43
C GLN A 175 11.74 -35.46 3.40
N ASN A 176 12.12 -34.27 2.93
CA ASN A 176 11.54 -33.54 1.80
C ASN A 176 11.60 -34.34 0.49
N LEU A 177 10.51 -34.36 -0.27
CA LEU A 177 10.51 -34.58 -1.72
C LEU A 177 9.45 -33.66 -2.35
N PHE A 178 9.86 -32.46 -2.72
CA PHE A 178 9.21 -31.67 -3.78
C PHE A 178 10.03 -31.90 -5.06
N VAL A 179 9.46 -32.68 -5.98
CA VAL A 179 9.94 -32.81 -7.36
C VAL A 179 9.21 -31.75 -8.22
N THR A 180 9.99 -31.24 -9.17
CA THR A 180 9.75 -30.19 -10.17
C THR A 180 8.40 -30.19 -10.87
#